data_AF-A0A353CPY9-F1
#
_entry.id   AF-A0A353CPY9-F1
#
_cell.length_a   1.000
_cell.length_b   1.000
_cell.length_c   1.000
_cell.angle_alpha   90.00
_cell.angle_beta   90.00
_cell.angle_gamma   90.00
#
_symmetry.space_group_name_H-M   'P 1'
#
loop_
_entity.id
_entity.type
_entity.pdbx_description
1 polymer ?
#
loop_
_entity_poly.entity_id
_entity_poly.type
_entity_poly.pdbx_seq_one_letter_code
_entity_poly.pdbx_strand_id
1 'polypeptide(L)'
;MDKPFSRFQHQSGLAERLRELGGGDHPGFLNQKEFFISALRAAEEPLAALQREAYREACDRFLEKLGQGRATPEFVAEFKDPLDKLLSSKDFALMEGGLPGSPGVVRSRLASLRPLSIAEGERTGTLRDSGAERLVAEAYRRLGFDSLERELSGRAGDEAFDAVLLKARRGVGDYCRMYQVSPSPEDTLPAFSLSRIDAVLGACYRLLSRLRMISWENTKGF
;
A
#
# COMPACT_ATOMS: atom_id res chain seq x y z
N MET A 1 -20.53 14.18 -14.04
CA MET A 1 -19.49 15.01 -13.39
C MET A 1 -19.48 14.54 -11.93
N ASP A 2 -19.07 13.29 -11.70
CA ASP A 2 -19.37 12.51 -10.48
C ASP A 2 -18.11 12.12 -9.67
N LYS A 3 -16.96 12.69 -10.03
CA LYS A 3 -15.63 12.31 -9.51
C LYS A 3 -15.38 12.57 -8.00
N PRO A 4 -15.91 13.62 -7.34
CA PRO A 4 -15.54 13.87 -5.94
C PRO A 4 -16.19 12.86 -4.97
N PHE A 5 -17.34 12.29 -5.33
CA PHE A 5 -18.10 11.40 -4.45
C PHE A 5 -17.45 10.00 -4.35
N SER A 6 -16.91 9.45 -5.45
CA SER A 6 -16.25 8.13 -5.42
C SER A 6 -14.92 8.15 -4.66
N ARG A 7 -14.12 9.21 -4.84
CA ARG A 7 -12.83 9.36 -4.16
C ARG A 7 -12.99 9.47 -2.65
N PHE A 8 -13.92 10.33 -2.22
CA PHE A 8 -14.27 10.48 -0.81
C PHE A 8 -14.73 9.15 -0.19
N GLN A 9 -15.53 8.37 -0.92
CA GLN A 9 -15.96 7.03 -0.49
C GLN A 9 -14.77 6.07 -0.34
N HIS A 10 -13.85 6.04 -1.31
CA HIS A 10 -12.66 5.19 -1.22
C HIS A 10 -11.73 5.62 -0.09
N GLN A 11 -11.53 6.92 0.14
CA GLN A 11 -10.74 7.44 1.27
C GLN A 11 -11.38 7.10 2.61
N SER A 12 -12.69 7.33 2.74
CA SER A 12 -13.44 7.02 3.96
C SER A 12 -13.42 5.52 4.25
N GLY A 13 -13.63 4.70 3.23
CA GLY A 13 -13.53 3.25 3.32
C GLY A 13 -12.13 2.81 3.75
N LEU A 14 -11.07 3.33 3.13
CA LEU A 14 -9.70 3.03 3.55
C LEU A 14 -9.44 3.46 5.01
N ALA A 15 -9.87 4.66 5.41
CA ALA A 15 -9.71 5.15 6.77
C ALA A 15 -10.39 4.25 7.80
N GLU A 16 -11.61 3.81 7.50
CA GLU A 16 -12.38 2.90 8.33
C GLU A 16 -11.68 1.56 8.46
N ARG A 17 -11.25 0.94 7.35
CA ARG A 17 -10.53 -0.34 7.38
C ARG A 17 -9.21 -0.28 8.12
N LEU A 18 -8.44 0.79 7.95
CA LEU A 18 -7.19 0.99 8.71
C LEU A 18 -7.45 1.20 10.21
N ARG A 19 -8.57 1.85 10.57
CA ARG A 19 -8.98 2.02 11.96
C ARG A 19 -9.42 0.70 12.59
N GLU A 20 -10.20 -0.10 11.87
CA GLU A 20 -10.62 -1.46 12.28
C GLU A 20 -9.40 -2.34 12.54
N LEU A 21 -8.40 -2.27 11.65
CA LEU A 21 -7.18 -3.06 11.75
C LEU A 21 -6.41 -2.77 13.05
N GLY A 22 -6.37 -1.51 13.48
CA GLY A 22 -5.80 -1.08 14.77
C GLY A 22 -6.71 -1.22 16.00
N GLY A 23 -7.96 -1.64 15.82
CA GLY A 23 -8.97 -1.78 16.87
C GLY A 23 -8.76 -3.00 17.78
N GLY A 24 -9.68 -3.18 18.74
CA GLY A 24 -9.70 -4.33 19.64
C GLY A 24 -10.22 -5.62 19.00
N ASP A 25 -10.57 -6.59 19.83
CA ASP A 25 -11.12 -7.89 19.40
C ASP A 25 -12.47 -7.69 18.72
N HIS A 26 -12.65 -8.36 17.59
CA HIS A 26 -13.87 -8.27 16.80
C HIS A 26 -14.67 -9.56 16.99
N PRO A 27 -15.89 -9.52 17.55
CA PRO A 27 -16.62 -10.71 18.01
C PRO A 27 -17.10 -11.65 16.89
N GLY A 28 -16.80 -11.34 15.63
CA GLY A 28 -17.19 -12.12 14.45
C GLY A 28 -16.10 -13.03 13.87
N PHE A 29 -14.90 -13.09 14.48
CA PHE A 29 -13.78 -13.89 13.99
C PHE A 29 -13.34 -14.92 15.01
N LEU A 30 -12.87 -16.08 14.54
CA LEU A 30 -12.48 -17.18 15.40
C LEU A 30 -11.17 -16.91 16.16
N ASN A 31 -10.26 -16.13 15.56
CA ASN A 31 -8.98 -15.74 16.14
C ASN A 31 -8.42 -14.47 15.50
N GLN A 32 -7.31 -13.96 16.04
CA GLN A 32 -6.68 -12.72 15.56
C GLN A 32 -6.14 -12.86 14.14
N LYS A 33 -5.70 -14.06 13.76
CA LYS A 33 -5.17 -14.34 12.42
C LYS A 33 -6.22 -14.15 11.34
N GLU A 34 -7.39 -14.73 11.54
CA GLU A 34 -8.50 -14.64 10.60
C GLU A 34 -8.97 -13.19 10.44
N PHE A 35 -9.13 -12.49 11.57
CA PHE A 35 -9.43 -11.06 11.57
C PHE A 35 -8.39 -10.27 10.78
N PHE A 36 -7.11 -10.49 11.08
CA PHE A 36 -6.03 -9.69 10.50
C PHE A 36 -5.94 -9.86 8.99
N ILE A 37 -6.05 -11.10 8.49
CA ILE A 37 -6.10 -11.37 7.04
C ILE A 37 -7.31 -10.69 6.40
N SER A 38 -8.47 -10.79 7.03
CA SER A 38 -9.72 -10.22 6.49
C SER A 38 -9.66 -8.69 6.43
N ALA A 39 -9.14 -8.05 7.48
CA ALA A 39 -8.96 -6.61 7.54
C ALA A 39 -7.94 -6.09 6.50
N LEU A 40 -6.81 -6.80 6.31
CA LEU A 40 -5.84 -6.45 5.27
C LEU A 40 -6.46 -6.51 3.86
N ARG A 41 -7.19 -7.59 3.56
CA ARG A 41 -7.89 -7.74 2.27
C ARG A 41 -8.93 -6.66 2.05
N ALA A 42 -9.69 -6.30 3.09
CA ALA A 42 -10.69 -5.25 3.00
C ALA A 42 -10.08 -3.86 2.72
N ALA A 43 -8.82 -3.63 3.11
CA ALA A 43 -8.10 -2.39 2.83
C ALA A 43 -7.47 -2.33 1.42
N GLU A 44 -7.19 -3.48 0.78
CA GLU A 44 -6.56 -3.54 -0.54
C GLU A 44 -7.40 -2.85 -1.63
N GLU A 45 -8.70 -3.13 -1.68
CA GLU A 45 -9.59 -2.60 -2.72
C GLU A 45 -9.71 -1.06 -2.73
N PRO A 46 -10.08 -0.40 -1.61
CA PRO A 46 -10.15 1.07 -1.60
C PRO A 46 -8.79 1.71 -1.83
N LEU A 47 -7.70 1.10 -1.37
CA LEU A 47 -6.35 1.59 -1.65
C LEU A 47 -6.00 1.51 -3.15
N ALA A 48 -6.27 0.37 -3.79
CA ALA A 48 -6.04 0.20 -5.23
C ALA A 48 -6.92 1.13 -6.07
N ALA A 49 -8.14 1.43 -5.62
CA ALA A 49 -8.98 2.45 -6.25
C ALA A 49 -8.35 3.84 -6.16
N LEU A 50 -7.86 4.24 -4.97
CA LEU A 50 -7.21 5.54 -4.77
C LEU A 50 -5.91 5.68 -5.56
N GLN A 51 -5.07 4.65 -5.61
CA GLN A 51 -3.86 4.63 -6.41
C GLN A 51 -4.16 4.81 -7.91
N ARG A 52 -5.20 4.12 -8.43
CA ARG A 52 -5.65 4.27 -9.83
C ARG A 52 -6.18 5.67 -10.11
N GLU A 53 -6.95 6.23 -9.18
CA GLU A 53 -7.47 7.60 -9.31
C GLU A 53 -6.35 8.64 -9.30
N ALA A 54 -5.40 8.53 -8.36
CA ALA A 54 -4.24 9.42 -8.26
C ALA A 54 -3.34 9.34 -9.52
N TYR A 55 -3.11 8.13 -10.03
CA TYR A 55 -2.36 7.92 -11.27
C TYR A 55 -3.06 8.55 -12.47
N ARG A 56 -4.37 8.30 -12.62
CA ARG A 56 -5.17 8.86 -13.72
C ARG A 56 -5.17 10.38 -13.67
N GLU A 57 -5.31 10.97 -12.49
CA GLU A 57 -5.30 12.42 -12.32
C GLU A 57 -3.94 13.04 -12.69
N ALA A 58 -2.83 12.42 -12.30
CA ALA A 58 -1.50 12.84 -12.72
C ALA A 58 -1.34 12.78 -14.25
N CYS A 59 -1.84 11.71 -14.88
CA CYS A 59 -1.79 11.54 -16.34
C CYS A 59 -2.70 12.54 -17.08
N ASP A 60 -3.92 12.76 -16.60
CA ASP A 60 -4.89 13.69 -17.20
C ASP A 60 -4.32 15.13 -17.19
N ARG A 61 -3.80 15.57 -16.03
CA ARG A 61 -3.12 16.88 -15.92
C ARG A 61 -1.91 16.96 -16.84
N PHE A 62 -1.13 15.88 -16.94
CA PHE A 62 0.04 15.83 -17.81
C PHE A 62 -0.34 16.03 -19.28
N LEU A 63 -1.31 15.26 -19.75
CA LEU A 63 -1.82 15.29 -21.12
C LEU A 63 -2.50 16.62 -21.46
N GLU A 64 -3.17 17.25 -20.52
CA GLU A 64 -3.78 18.57 -20.70
C GLU A 64 -2.72 19.64 -21.00
N LYS A 65 -1.69 19.79 -20.15
CA LYS A 65 -0.65 20.80 -20.41
C LYS A 65 0.20 20.46 -21.64
N LEU A 66 0.39 19.17 -21.96
CA LEU A 66 1.00 18.75 -23.22
C LEU A 66 0.18 19.24 -24.43
N GLY A 67 -1.15 19.09 -24.40
CA GLY A 67 -2.04 19.58 -25.45
C GLY A 67 -2.04 21.09 -25.63
N GLN A 68 -1.72 21.84 -24.56
CA GLN A 68 -1.58 23.30 -24.58
C GLN A 68 -0.18 23.77 -25.03
N GLY A 69 0.75 22.86 -25.35
CA GLY A 69 2.12 23.20 -25.74
C GLY A 69 3.00 23.71 -24.59
N ARG A 70 2.62 23.45 -23.34
CA ARG A 70 3.27 23.98 -22.12
C ARG A 70 4.18 22.97 -21.42
N ALA A 71 4.94 22.19 -22.19
CA ALA A 71 5.85 21.18 -21.64
C ALA A 71 7.16 21.83 -21.17
N THR A 72 7.21 22.30 -19.91
CA THR A 72 8.47 22.75 -19.29
C THR A 72 9.16 21.62 -18.52
N PRO A 73 10.48 21.70 -18.29
CA PRO A 73 11.19 20.72 -17.45
C PRO A 73 10.59 20.56 -16.05
N GLU A 74 10.14 21.66 -15.44
CA GLU A 74 9.51 21.68 -14.11
C GLU A 74 8.21 20.88 -14.12
N PHE A 75 7.40 21.04 -15.17
CA PHE A 75 6.16 20.28 -15.31
C PHE A 75 6.40 18.77 -15.50
N VAL A 76 7.45 18.41 -16.24
CA VAL A 76 7.83 17.01 -16.37
C VAL A 76 8.28 16.44 -15.03
N ALA A 77 8.99 17.22 -14.21
CA ALA A 77 9.37 16.81 -12.86
C ALA A 77 8.13 16.64 -11.95
N GLU A 78 7.19 17.58 -11.97
CA GLU A 78 5.91 17.50 -11.25
C GLU A 78 5.09 16.25 -11.64
N PHE A 79 5.16 15.86 -12.92
CA PHE A 79 4.50 14.65 -13.40
C PHE A 79 5.23 13.37 -12.95
N LYS A 80 6.57 13.37 -12.97
CA LYS A 80 7.37 12.20 -12.59
C LYS A 80 7.25 11.87 -11.10
N ASP A 81 7.11 12.86 -10.22
CA ASP A 81 7.04 12.62 -8.77
C ASP A 81 5.95 11.62 -8.34
N PRO A 82 4.66 11.79 -8.70
CA PRO A 82 3.63 10.81 -8.35
C PRO A 82 3.83 9.46 -9.04
N LEU A 83 4.41 9.44 -10.24
CA LEU A 83 4.67 8.20 -10.98
C LEU A 83 5.75 7.35 -10.29
N ASP A 84 6.81 7.97 -9.78
CA ASP A 84 7.86 7.28 -9.00
C ASP A 84 7.30 6.62 -7.73
N LYS A 85 6.20 7.14 -7.18
CA LYS A 85 5.55 6.56 -5.99
C LYS A 85 4.52 5.48 -6.31
N LEU A 86 3.89 5.54 -7.48
CA LEU A 86 2.76 4.68 -7.82
C LEU A 86 3.13 3.53 -8.76
N LEU A 87 4.17 3.66 -9.57
CA LEU A 87 4.57 2.65 -10.55
C LEU A 87 5.69 1.75 -10.04
N SER A 88 5.87 0.60 -10.69
CA SER A 88 7.08 -0.19 -10.51
C SER A 88 8.30 0.58 -11.06
N SER A 89 9.48 0.30 -10.52
CA SER A 89 10.75 0.88 -10.97
C SER A 89 10.97 0.62 -12.47
N LYS A 90 10.54 -0.55 -12.96
CA LYS A 90 10.59 -0.92 -14.37
C LYS A 90 9.66 -0.06 -15.22
N ASP A 91 8.40 0.08 -14.83
CA ASP A 91 7.41 0.88 -15.56
C ASP A 91 7.76 2.37 -15.50
N PHE A 92 8.30 2.84 -14.37
CA PHE A 92 8.82 4.18 -14.23
C PHE A 92 10.02 4.44 -15.15
N ALA A 93 10.99 3.52 -15.22
CA ALA A 93 12.15 3.65 -16.11
C ALA A 93 11.74 3.70 -17.60
N LEU A 94 10.72 2.91 -17.99
CA LEU A 94 10.14 2.97 -19.34
C LEU A 94 9.54 4.34 -19.66
N MET A 95 9.02 5.04 -18.66
CA MET A 95 8.50 6.40 -18.77
C MET A 95 9.59 7.47 -18.74
N GLU A 96 10.66 7.22 -17.97
CA GLU A 96 11.75 8.17 -17.76
C GLU A 96 12.63 8.34 -19.00
N GLY A 97 12.85 7.26 -19.77
CA GLY A 97 13.62 7.24 -21.02
C GLY A 97 13.07 8.11 -22.16
N GLY A 98 12.08 8.95 -21.86
CA GLY A 98 11.39 9.84 -22.77
C GLY A 98 10.01 9.30 -23.11
N LEU A 99 9.10 10.23 -23.39
CA LEU A 99 7.80 9.95 -24.00
C LEU A 99 7.84 10.30 -25.49
N PRO A 100 8.69 9.65 -26.32
CA PRO A 100 8.78 9.97 -27.73
C PRO A 100 7.48 9.59 -28.43
N GLY A 101 7.04 10.46 -29.33
CA GLY A 101 5.89 10.23 -30.19
C GLY A 101 4.85 11.34 -30.13
N SER A 102 3.76 11.12 -30.85
CA SER A 102 2.62 12.04 -30.83
C SER A 102 1.89 11.99 -29.48
N PRO A 103 1.12 13.03 -29.10
CA PRO A 103 0.30 13.00 -27.89
C PRO A 103 -0.62 11.77 -27.76
N GLY A 104 -1.08 11.22 -28.89
CA GLY A 104 -1.85 9.98 -28.92
C GLY A 104 -1.05 8.75 -28.48
N VAL A 105 0.21 8.65 -28.91
CA VAL A 105 1.13 7.58 -28.47
C VAL A 105 1.42 7.69 -26.98
N VAL A 106 1.68 8.92 -26.50
CA VAL A 106 1.92 9.18 -25.07
C VAL A 106 0.70 8.78 -24.23
N ARG A 107 -0.50 9.20 -24.66
CA ARG A 107 -1.76 8.83 -24.00
C ARG A 107 -1.95 7.32 -23.95
N SER A 108 -1.72 6.61 -25.07
CA SER A 108 -1.87 5.15 -25.13
C SER A 108 -0.89 4.45 -24.20
N ARG A 109 0.36 4.93 -24.09
CA ARG A 109 1.35 4.36 -23.17
C ARG A 109 0.93 4.55 -21.71
N LEU A 110 0.56 5.77 -21.33
CA LEU A 110 0.08 6.06 -19.98
C LEU A 110 -1.15 5.21 -19.61
N ALA A 111 -2.11 5.07 -20.53
CA ALA A 111 -3.30 4.25 -20.30
C ALA A 111 -3.00 2.75 -20.12
N SER A 112 -1.86 2.27 -20.61
CA SER A 112 -1.46 0.85 -20.49
C SER A 112 -0.79 0.51 -19.16
N LEU A 113 -0.30 1.52 -18.43
CA LEU A 113 0.35 1.33 -17.15
C LEU A 113 -0.68 1.17 -16.03
N ARG A 114 -0.26 0.47 -14.97
CA ARG A 114 -1.05 0.29 -13.76
C ARG A 114 -0.21 0.65 -12.55
N PRO A 115 -0.81 1.23 -11.50
CA PRO A 115 -0.14 1.34 -10.22
C PRO A 115 0.32 -0.03 -9.73
N LEU A 116 1.52 -0.08 -9.16
CA LEU A 116 2.04 -1.26 -8.48
C LEU A 116 1.26 -1.45 -7.16
N SER A 117 0.79 -2.67 -6.92
CA SER A 117 0.33 -3.07 -5.59
C SER A 117 1.42 -3.84 -4.86
N ILE A 118 2.00 -3.20 -3.83
CA ILE A 118 3.01 -3.80 -2.98
C ILE A 118 2.38 -4.89 -2.10
N ALA A 119 1.21 -4.61 -1.53
CA ALA A 119 0.47 -5.55 -0.69
C ALA A 119 0.11 -6.84 -1.45
N GLU A 120 -0.40 -6.73 -2.69
CA GLU A 120 -0.69 -7.88 -3.52
C GLU A 120 0.58 -8.69 -3.80
N GLY A 121 1.67 -8.01 -4.20
CA GLY A 121 2.95 -8.66 -4.49
C GLY A 121 3.54 -9.43 -3.30
N GLU A 122 3.43 -8.90 -2.08
CA GLU A 122 3.83 -9.61 -0.85
C GLU A 122 2.89 -10.79 -0.55
N ARG A 123 1.58 -10.58 -0.68
CA ARG A 123 0.57 -11.63 -0.43
C ARG A 123 0.73 -12.83 -1.35
N THR A 124 1.08 -12.62 -2.62
CA THR A 124 1.26 -13.67 -3.62
C THR A 124 2.71 -14.17 -3.73
N GLY A 125 3.67 -13.48 -3.10
CA GLY A 125 5.11 -13.78 -3.22
C GLY A 125 5.73 -13.36 -4.57
N THR A 126 4.99 -12.58 -5.37
CA THR A 126 5.43 -12.12 -6.70
C THR A 126 6.05 -10.73 -6.70
N LEU A 127 6.25 -10.09 -5.53
CA LEU A 127 6.95 -8.80 -5.47
C LEU A 127 8.38 -8.96 -5.99
N ARG A 128 8.69 -8.24 -7.07
CA ARG A 128 9.99 -8.24 -7.76
C ARG A 128 10.39 -6.81 -8.14
N ASP A 129 10.26 -5.90 -7.19
CA ASP A 129 10.62 -4.49 -7.34
C ASP A 129 11.46 -4.03 -6.15
N SER A 130 12.68 -3.52 -6.42
CA SER A 130 13.63 -3.13 -5.38
C SER A 130 13.21 -1.87 -4.63
N GLY A 131 12.51 -0.95 -5.31
CA GLY A 131 11.94 0.24 -4.69
C GLY A 131 10.86 -0.13 -3.67
N ALA A 132 9.93 -1.00 -4.08
CA ALA A 132 8.90 -1.55 -3.21
C ALA A 132 9.48 -2.36 -2.05
N GLU A 133 10.48 -3.22 -2.32
CA GLU A 133 11.17 -3.99 -1.28
C GLU A 133 11.76 -3.07 -0.20
N ARG A 134 12.40 -1.97 -0.60
CA ARG A 134 12.93 -0.97 0.33
C ARG A 134 11.82 -0.33 1.17
N LEU A 135 10.67 -0.02 0.58
CA LEU A 135 9.53 0.54 1.30
C LEU A 135 8.95 -0.45 2.31
N VAL A 136 8.78 -1.72 1.92
CA VAL A 136 8.33 -2.79 2.82
C VAL A 136 9.31 -2.97 3.96
N ALA A 137 10.61 -3.08 3.69
CA ALA A 137 11.63 -3.23 4.72
C ALA A 137 11.68 -2.04 5.69
N GLU A 138 11.47 -0.81 5.20
CA GLU A 138 11.36 0.36 6.06
C GLU A 138 10.12 0.30 6.95
N ALA A 139 8.94 -0.02 6.37
CA ALA A 139 7.71 -0.18 7.13
C ALA A 139 7.83 -1.29 8.19
N TYR A 140 8.41 -2.42 7.82
CA TYR A 140 8.66 -3.56 8.69
C TYR A 140 9.46 -3.18 9.94
N ARG A 141 10.58 -2.46 9.74
CA ARG A 141 11.42 -1.97 10.84
C ARG A 141 10.70 -0.94 11.70
N ARG A 142 9.99 0.02 11.08
CA ARG A 142 9.27 1.07 11.82
C ARG A 142 8.14 0.51 12.68
N LEU A 143 7.48 -0.56 12.22
CA LEU A 143 6.43 -1.26 12.96
C LEU A 143 7.00 -2.23 14.01
N GLY A 144 8.32 -2.41 14.07
CA GLY A 144 8.99 -3.27 15.04
C GLY A 144 8.72 -4.77 14.85
N PHE A 145 8.35 -5.19 13.64
CA PHE A 145 7.96 -6.58 13.36
C PHE A 145 9.09 -7.58 13.61
N ASP A 146 10.36 -7.19 13.46
CA ASP A 146 11.52 -8.02 13.85
C ASP A 146 11.52 -8.38 15.35
N SER A 147 10.98 -7.50 16.19
CA SER A 147 10.88 -7.76 17.64
C SER A 147 9.70 -8.69 17.96
N LEU A 148 8.62 -8.57 17.20
CA LEU A 148 7.45 -9.44 17.32
C LEU A 148 7.76 -10.88 16.89
N GLU A 149 8.52 -11.06 15.81
CA GLU A 149 9.02 -12.38 15.41
C GLU A 149 9.84 -13.05 16.52
N ARG A 150 10.80 -12.32 17.11
CA ARG A 150 11.62 -12.83 18.21
C ARG A 150 10.81 -13.18 19.45
N GLU A 151 9.77 -12.40 19.76
CA GLU A 151 8.85 -12.71 20.86
C GLU A 151 8.12 -14.03 20.62
N LEU A 152 7.69 -14.30 19.39
CA LEU A 152 7.05 -15.57 19.03
C LEU A 152 8.03 -16.75 19.01
N SER A 153 9.27 -16.56 18.54
CA SER A 153 10.25 -17.66 18.51
C SER A 153 10.53 -18.28 19.89
N GLY A 154 10.35 -17.51 20.97
CA GLY A 154 10.51 -17.99 22.34
C GLY A 154 9.24 -18.59 22.98
N ARG A 155 8.13 -18.69 22.24
CA ARG A 155 6.83 -19.13 22.74
C ARG A 155 6.12 -20.06 21.75
N ALA A 156 5.40 -21.05 22.25
CA ALA A 156 4.58 -21.94 21.43
C ALA A 156 3.10 -21.80 21.79
N GLY A 157 2.22 -22.06 20.82
CA GLY A 157 0.77 -22.06 21.00
C GLY A 157 0.05 -20.86 20.41
N ASP A 158 -1.24 -21.06 20.14
CA ASP A 158 -2.12 -20.10 19.46
C ASP A 158 -2.30 -18.80 20.25
N GLU A 159 -2.30 -18.85 21.59
CA GLU A 159 -2.40 -17.66 22.44
C GLU A 159 -1.22 -16.69 22.24
N ALA A 160 0.00 -17.22 22.13
CA ALA A 160 1.19 -16.42 21.90
C ALA A 160 1.16 -15.79 20.49
N PHE A 161 0.68 -16.55 19.50
CA PHE A 161 0.48 -16.09 18.14
C PHE A 161 -0.52 -14.93 18.07
N ASP A 162 -1.69 -15.10 18.71
CA ASP A 162 -2.75 -14.09 18.75
C ASP A 162 -2.31 -12.82 19.49
N ALA A 163 -1.57 -12.96 20.60
CA ALA A 163 -1.02 -11.81 21.33
C ALA A 163 -0.03 -10.99 20.48
N VAL A 164 0.82 -11.67 19.69
CA VAL A 164 1.74 -11.01 18.76
C VAL A 164 0.99 -10.29 17.64
N LEU A 165 -0.05 -10.92 17.07
CA LEU A 165 -0.88 -10.28 16.05
C LEU A 165 -1.64 -9.07 16.57
N LEU A 166 -2.16 -9.13 17.80
CA LEU A 166 -2.82 -7.99 18.43
C LEU A 166 -1.87 -6.80 18.60
N LYS A 167 -0.60 -7.05 18.97
CA LYS A 167 0.45 -6.02 19.04
C LYS A 167 0.75 -5.43 17.65
N ALA A 168 0.91 -6.29 16.64
CA ALA A 168 1.15 -5.86 15.26
C ALA A 168 0.04 -4.95 14.74
N ARG A 169 -1.22 -5.37 14.94
CA ARG A 169 -2.43 -4.62 14.60
C ARG A 169 -2.44 -3.21 15.19
N ARG A 170 -2.21 -3.09 16.50
CA ARG A 170 -2.15 -1.79 17.19
C ARG A 170 -1.05 -0.89 16.61
N GLY A 171 0.14 -1.44 16.37
CA GLY A 171 1.25 -0.70 15.77
C GLY A 171 0.93 -0.17 14.38
N VAL A 172 0.25 -0.95 13.55
CA VAL A 172 -0.22 -0.51 12.23
C VAL A 172 -1.26 0.59 12.35
N GLY A 173 -2.23 0.44 13.26
CA GLY A 173 -3.23 1.47 13.53
C GLY A 173 -2.62 2.82 13.90
N ASP A 174 -1.63 2.82 14.79
CA ASP A 174 -0.92 4.02 15.21
C ASP A 174 -0.09 4.63 14.06
N TYR A 175 0.59 3.79 13.27
CA TYR A 175 1.32 4.24 12.09
C TYR A 175 0.39 4.91 11.07
N CYS A 176 -0.75 4.30 10.77
CA CYS A 176 -1.71 4.85 9.81
C CYS A 176 -2.33 6.17 10.26
N ARG A 177 -2.49 6.41 11.57
CA ARG A 177 -2.93 7.72 12.10
C ARG A 177 -1.92 8.83 11.81
N MET A 178 -0.61 8.54 11.79
CA MET A 178 0.43 9.54 11.47
C MET A 178 0.33 10.07 10.04
N TYR A 179 -0.19 9.27 9.10
CA TYR A 179 -0.36 9.68 7.70
C TYR A 179 -1.67 10.43 7.43
N GLN A 180 -2.36 10.87 8.49
CA GLN A 180 -3.54 11.72 8.45
C GLN A 180 -4.48 11.39 7.30
N VAL A 181 -5.17 10.25 7.40
CA VAL A 181 -6.38 10.03 6.61
C VAL A 181 -7.47 10.95 7.16
N SER A 182 -7.29 12.27 7.02
CA SER A 182 -8.29 13.27 7.33
C SER A 182 -9.29 13.29 6.17
N PRO A 183 -10.59 13.04 6.42
CA PRO A 183 -11.59 12.88 5.40
C PRO A 183 -12.20 14.24 4.99
N SER A 184 -11.38 15.28 4.80
CA SER A 184 -11.92 16.44 4.08
C SER A 184 -12.08 16.03 2.61
N PRO A 185 -13.23 16.29 1.95
CA PRO A 185 -13.38 16.05 0.50
C PRO A 185 -12.31 16.76 -0.35
N GLU A 186 -11.69 17.79 0.22
CA GLU A 186 -10.62 18.59 -0.40
C GLU A 186 -9.22 18.01 -0.15
N ASP A 187 -9.04 17.20 0.89
CA ASP A 187 -7.74 16.62 1.27
C ASP A 187 -7.54 15.26 0.59
N THR A 188 -6.85 15.29 -0.53
CA THR A 188 -6.48 14.08 -1.25
C THR A 188 -5.21 13.47 -0.66
N LEU A 189 -5.25 12.18 -0.32
CA LEU A 189 -4.04 11.45 0.07
C LEU A 189 -3.01 11.54 -1.06
N PRO A 190 -1.81 12.09 -0.82
CA PRO A 190 -0.80 12.20 -1.85
C PRO A 190 -0.29 10.81 -2.26
N ALA A 191 0.25 10.69 -3.48
CA ALA A 191 0.83 9.46 -4.00
C ALA A 191 1.87 8.85 -3.05
N PHE A 192 2.63 9.70 -2.37
CA PHE A 192 3.55 9.30 -1.31
C PHE A 192 2.84 8.58 -0.15
N SER A 193 1.73 9.10 0.37
CA SER A 193 1.00 8.45 1.47
C SER A 193 0.38 7.12 1.02
N LEU A 194 -0.15 7.06 -0.21
CA LEU A 194 -0.73 5.84 -0.77
C LEU A 194 0.32 4.71 -0.88
N SER A 195 1.53 5.01 -1.36
CA SER A 195 2.59 4.01 -1.46
C SER A 195 3.11 3.56 -0.09
N ARG A 196 3.12 4.45 0.91
CA ARG A 196 3.47 4.10 2.29
C ARG A 196 2.43 3.20 2.94
N ILE A 197 1.14 3.48 2.75
CA ILE A 197 0.06 2.62 3.25
C ILE A 197 0.14 1.24 2.59
N ASP A 198 0.36 1.18 1.27
CA ASP A 198 0.52 -0.08 0.55
C ASP A 198 1.72 -0.91 1.05
N ALA A 199 2.86 -0.25 1.30
CA ALA A 199 4.03 -0.89 1.89
C ALA A 199 3.79 -1.42 3.32
N VAL A 200 2.96 -0.74 4.11
CA VAL A 200 2.54 -1.22 5.44
C VAL A 200 1.68 -2.47 5.32
N LEU A 201 0.71 -2.50 4.41
CA LEU A 201 -0.09 -3.69 4.15
C LEU A 201 0.81 -4.84 3.66
N GLY A 202 1.76 -4.56 2.77
CA GLY A 202 2.79 -5.54 2.36
C GLY A 202 3.63 -6.07 3.51
N ALA A 203 4.09 -5.20 4.43
CA ALA A 203 4.82 -5.60 5.63
C ALA A 203 3.98 -6.51 6.54
N CYS A 204 2.66 -6.28 6.62
CA CYS A 204 1.76 -7.15 7.39
C CYS A 204 1.65 -8.55 6.76
N TYR A 205 1.55 -8.65 5.43
CA TYR A 205 1.58 -9.95 4.74
C TYR A 205 2.90 -10.68 4.93
N ARG A 206 4.01 -9.95 4.88
CA ARG A 206 5.34 -10.48 5.19
C ARG A 206 5.42 -11.05 6.59
N LEU A 207 4.92 -10.31 7.59
CA LEU A 207 4.86 -10.76 8.98
C LEU A 207 4.02 -12.04 9.11
N LEU A 208 2.83 -12.08 8.50
CA LEU A 208 1.98 -13.27 8.51
C LEU A 208 2.69 -14.52 7.95
N SER A 209 3.45 -14.35 6.87
CA SER A 209 4.27 -15.41 6.29
C SER A 209 5.37 -15.88 7.26
N ARG A 210 6.08 -14.93 7.89
CA ARG A 210 7.14 -15.21 8.87
C ARG A 210 6.64 -15.93 10.11
N LEU A 211 5.57 -15.43 10.74
CA LEU A 211 5.00 -16.04 11.94
C LEU A 211 4.47 -17.45 11.65
N ARG A 212 3.94 -17.71 10.45
CA ARG A 212 3.52 -19.06 10.04
C ARG A 212 4.72 -20.02 9.97
N MET A 213 5.86 -19.58 9.45
CA MET A 213 7.09 -20.40 9.41
C MET A 213 7.61 -20.70 10.81
N ILE A 214 7.69 -19.68 11.68
CA ILE A 214 8.14 -19.83 13.08
C ILE A 214 7.22 -20.79 13.85
N SER A 215 5.90 -20.62 13.71
CA SER A 215 4.93 -21.51 14.35
C SER A 215 5.12 -22.96 13.92
N TRP A 216 5.34 -23.20 12.62
CA TRP A 216 5.58 -24.55 12.09
C TRP A 216 6.88 -25.18 12.62
N GLU A 217 7.96 -24.41 12.69
CA GLU A 217 9.25 -24.83 13.27
C GLU A 217 9.09 -25.21 14.75
N ASN A 218 8.37 -24.39 15.53
CA ASN A 218 8.11 -24.64 16.95
C ASN A 218 7.28 -25.91 17.18
N THR A 219 6.34 -26.25 16.30
CA THR A 219 5.57 -27.52 16.38
C THR A 219 6.36 -28.77 15.96
N LYS A 220 7.43 -28.62 15.17
CA LYS A 220 8.25 -29.75 14.69
C LYS A 220 9.43 -30.10 15.60
N GLY A 221 9.74 -29.24 16.58
CA GLY A 221 10.83 -29.44 17.53
C GLY A 221 10.56 -30.46 18.64
N PHE A 222 9.55 -31.33 18.48
CA PHE A 222 9.21 -32.43 19.39
C PHE A 222 9.31 -33.78 18.69
#